data_AF-A0A499V3S3-F1
#
_entry.id   AF-A0A499V3S3-F1
#
_cell.length_a   1.000
_cell.length_b   1.000
_cell.length_c   1.000
_cell.angle_alpha   90.00
_cell.angle_beta   90.00
_cell.angle_gamma   90.00
#
_symmetry.space_group_name_H-M   'P 1'
#
loop_
_entity.id
_entity.type
_entity.pdbx_description
1 polymer ?
#
loop_
_entity_poly.entity_id
_entity_poly.type
_entity_poly.pdbx_seq_one_letter_code
_entity_poly.pdbx_strand_id
1 'polypeptide(L)'
;MRGAEAARGRTVESARVRRAWAMRLRRTRAGRVHRAHAAYAHRSHVARVRRAEAALVGCARAVPVCGAEAALVGCARAVPVCGAEAAWVCGAEAALVGCAQAVPVCGAEAVWVRRARAAWVCGAEAAWVRRARAAWVCGAEAALVGCAQAVPVCGAEAVWVRRARAAWVCGAEAVWVRRARAAWVCGAEAAWVWGAEAAPVCGAGAAWVRRARAALVGCAQAVPVRGAEAASVCGAEAASVCGVDITSVRGVKAAASFGR
;
A
#
# COMPACT_ATOMS: atom_id res chain seq x y z
N MET A 1 27.24 -12.82 -42.25
CA MET A 1 28.21 -12.62 -41.15
C MET A 1 28.02 -11.32 -40.32
N ARG A 2 26.89 -10.59 -40.39
CA ARG A 2 26.68 -9.35 -39.59
C ARG A 2 25.88 -9.52 -38.28
N GLY A 3 25.44 -10.73 -37.95
CA GLY A 3 24.64 -11.01 -36.74
C GLY A 3 25.45 -11.30 -35.47
N ALA A 4 26.70 -11.77 -35.61
CA ALA A 4 27.52 -12.22 -34.47
C ALA A 4 28.24 -11.07 -33.74
N GLU A 5 28.57 -9.98 -34.44
CA GLU A 5 29.26 -8.81 -33.85
C GLU A 5 28.32 -7.94 -33.02
N ALA A 6 27.04 -7.81 -33.41
CA ALA A 6 26.04 -7.10 -32.62
C ALA A 6 25.68 -7.83 -31.31
N ALA A 7 25.79 -9.16 -31.28
CA ALA A 7 25.58 -9.96 -30.06
C ALA A 7 26.79 -9.88 -29.11
N ARG A 8 28.01 -9.86 -29.64
CA ARG A 8 29.25 -9.70 -28.83
C ARG A 8 29.40 -8.29 -28.25
N GLY A 9 28.92 -7.24 -28.93
CA GLY A 9 28.89 -5.89 -28.38
C GLY A 9 27.99 -5.78 -27.14
N ARG A 10 26.79 -6.36 -27.19
CA ARG A 10 25.83 -6.36 -26.06
C ARG A 10 26.29 -7.18 -24.86
N THR A 11 27.05 -8.26 -25.05
CA THR A 11 27.59 -9.06 -23.94
C THR A 11 28.80 -8.41 -23.28
N VAL A 12 29.63 -7.69 -24.04
CA VAL A 12 30.79 -6.95 -23.51
C VAL A 12 30.35 -5.66 -22.80
N GLU A 13 29.34 -4.96 -23.31
CA GLU A 13 28.75 -3.79 -22.66
C GLU A 13 28.06 -4.18 -21.36
N SER A 14 27.26 -5.25 -21.35
CA SER A 14 26.69 -5.78 -20.10
C SER A 14 27.73 -6.39 -19.17
N ALA A 15 28.87 -6.88 -19.64
CA ALA A 15 29.98 -7.33 -18.78
C ALA A 15 30.81 -6.15 -18.21
N ARG A 16 30.99 -5.05 -18.95
CA ARG A 16 31.64 -3.82 -18.47
C ARG A 16 30.76 -3.07 -17.47
N VAL A 17 29.45 -2.99 -17.72
CA VAL A 17 28.46 -2.49 -16.75
C VAL A 17 28.49 -3.35 -15.48
N ARG A 18 28.47 -4.69 -15.60
CA ARG A 18 28.59 -5.59 -14.44
C ARG A 18 29.92 -5.46 -13.66
N ARG A 19 31.05 -5.19 -14.35
CA ARG A 19 32.37 -4.99 -13.72
C ARG A 19 32.53 -3.59 -13.09
N ALA A 20 31.92 -2.56 -13.68
CA ALA A 20 31.87 -1.22 -13.10
C ALA A 20 30.94 -1.16 -11.87
N TRP A 21 29.85 -1.95 -11.87
CA TRP A 21 28.97 -2.15 -10.72
C TRP A 21 29.67 -2.88 -9.54
N ALA A 22 30.76 -3.59 -9.79
CA ALA A 22 31.51 -4.38 -8.79
C ALA A 22 32.64 -3.58 -8.07
N MET A 23 32.59 -2.25 -8.09
CA MET A 23 33.56 -1.41 -7.36
C MET A 23 33.23 -1.35 -5.86
N ARG A 24 34.26 -1.63 -5.05
CA ARG A 24 34.17 -2.31 -3.76
C ARG A 24 34.44 -1.36 -2.59
N LEU A 25 33.41 -1.02 -1.81
CA LEU A 25 33.59 -0.46 -0.45
C LEU A 25 33.47 -1.59 0.59
N ARG A 26 34.62 -1.97 1.17
CA ARG A 26 34.72 -2.88 2.32
C ARG A 26 34.50 -2.09 3.62
N ARG A 27 33.81 -2.71 4.60
CA ARG A 27 33.57 -2.28 6.00
C ARG A 27 34.03 -0.85 6.33
N THR A 28 33.13 0.11 6.21
CA THR A 28 33.36 1.50 6.65
C THR A 28 32.41 1.88 7.78
N ARG A 29 32.89 2.62 8.80
CA ARG A 29 32.03 3.20 9.86
C ARG A 29 30.93 4.11 9.29
N ALA A 30 31.22 4.80 8.17
CA ALA A 30 30.23 5.58 7.42
C ALA A 30 30.56 5.61 5.91
N GLY A 31 29.60 5.26 5.06
CA GLY A 31 29.68 5.43 3.60
C GLY A 31 28.96 6.70 3.15
N ARG A 32 29.58 7.48 2.26
CA ARG A 32 28.94 8.65 1.62
C ARG A 32 28.90 8.45 0.11
N VAL A 33 27.69 8.48 -0.44
CA VAL A 33 27.43 8.55 -1.88
C VAL A 33 26.98 9.97 -2.21
N HIS A 34 27.81 10.70 -2.93
CA HIS A 34 27.54 12.06 -3.39
C HIS A 34 27.85 12.15 -4.88
N ARG A 35 26.89 12.57 -5.71
CA ARG A 35 27.06 12.77 -7.16
C ARG A 35 27.77 11.58 -7.83
N ALA A 36 27.10 10.43 -7.84
CA ALA A 36 27.58 9.23 -8.51
C ALA A 36 26.52 8.70 -9.47
N HIS A 37 26.97 8.23 -10.64
CA HIS A 37 26.14 7.49 -11.60
C HIS A 37 25.67 6.17 -10.97
N ALA A 38 26.58 5.42 -10.33
CA ALA A 38 26.25 4.23 -9.56
C ALA A 38 27.13 4.12 -8.32
N ALA A 39 26.55 3.70 -7.20
CA ALA A 39 27.30 3.43 -5.97
C ALA A 39 26.77 2.21 -5.22
N TYR A 40 27.69 1.44 -4.64
CA TYR A 40 27.40 0.27 -3.83
C TYR A 40 28.04 0.40 -2.44
N ALA A 41 27.25 0.21 -1.39
CA ALA A 41 27.73 0.14 -0.01
C ALA A 41 27.26 -1.16 0.63
N HIS A 42 28.18 -1.95 1.17
CA HIS A 42 27.88 -3.21 1.85
C HIS A 42 28.44 -3.21 3.27
N ARG A 43 27.56 -3.39 4.27
CA ARG A 43 27.84 -3.34 5.71
C ARG A 43 28.41 -2.00 6.16
N SER A 44 27.51 -1.09 6.54
CA SER A 44 27.85 0.24 7.06
C SER A 44 27.03 0.58 8.30
N HIS A 45 27.58 1.31 9.27
CA HIS A 45 26.72 1.82 10.36
C HIS A 45 25.76 2.89 9.80
N VAL A 46 26.27 3.82 8.99
CA VAL A 46 25.46 4.81 8.26
C VAL A 46 25.89 4.87 6.80
N ALA A 47 24.94 4.81 5.87
CA ALA A 47 25.17 4.99 4.43
C ALA A 47 24.33 6.17 3.92
N ARG A 48 24.97 7.31 3.65
CA ARG A 48 24.25 8.50 3.16
C ARG A 48 24.24 8.51 1.63
N VAL A 49 23.05 8.52 1.04
CA VAL A 49 22.85 8.66 -0.41
C VAL A 49 22.33 10.06 -0.70
N ARG A 50 23.09 10.88 -1.44
CA ARG A 50 22.62 12.20 -1.89
C ARG A 50 22.91 12.42 -3.37
N ARG A 51 21.90 12.82 -4.15
CA ARG A 51 22.04 13.15 -5.58
C ARG A 51 22.78 12.05 -6.34
N ALA A 52 22.23 10.84 -6.30
CA ALA A 52 22.77 9.68 -7.00
C ALA A 52 21.73 9.18 -8.00
N GLU A 53 22.17 8.77 -9.19
CA GLU A 53 21.28 8.13 -10.18
C GLU A 53 20.92 6.72 -9.69
N ALA A 54 21.91 5.91 -9.31
CA ALA A 54 21.69 4.60 -8.70
C ALA A 54 22.51 4.39 -7.43
N ALA A 55 21.86 3.95 -6.36
CA ALA A 55 22.52 3.52 -5.12
C ALA A 55 21.99 2.18 -4.63
N LEU A 56 22.92 1.27 -4.32
CA LEU A 56 22.66 0.00 -3.67
C LEU A 56 23.29 0.01 -2.27
N VAL A 57 22.48 -0.15 -1.23
CA VAL A 57 22.97 -0.25 0.15
C VAL A 57 22.50 -1.57 0.74
N GLY A 58 23.45 -2.46 1.06
CA GLY A 58 23.19 -3.69 1.79
C GLY A 58 23.68 -3.61 3.22
N CYS A 59 22.82 -3.96 4.17
CA CYS A 59 23.10 -4.06 5.61
C CYS A 59 23.59 -2.74 6.22
N ALA A 60 22.67 -1.94 6.76
CA ALA A 60 23.05 -0.72 7.48
C ALA A 60 22.12 -0.34 8.64
N ARG A 61 22.64 0.29 9.69
CA ARG A 61 21.76 0.79 10.76
C ARG A 61 20.89 1.95 10.27
N ALA A 62 21.47 2.87 9.50
CA ALA A 62 20.70 3.98 8.93
C ALA A 62 21.12 4.30 7.48
N VAL A 63 20.13 4.47 6.60
CA VAL A 63 20.33 4.81 5.19
C VAL A 63 19.51 6.05 4.80
N PRO A 64 19.98 7.27 5.12
CA PRO A 64 19.33 8.47 4.63
C PRO A 64 19.56 8.64 3.13
N VAL A 65 18.45 8.65 2.38
CA VAL A 65 18.42 8.87 0.93
C VAL A 65 17.82 10.23 0.64
N CYS A 66 18.49 11.08 -0.13
CA CYS A 66 17.96 12.39 -0.50
C CYS A 66 18.30 12.79 -1.94
N GLY A 67 17.27 13.05 -2.75
CA GLY A 67 17.38 13.40 -4.16
C GLY A 67 18.02 12.31 -5.01
N ALA A 68 17.68 11.04 -4.79
CA ALA A 68 18.16 9.93 -5.62
C ALA A 68 17.14 9.58 -6.72
N GLU A 69 17.60 9.20 -7.90
CA GLU A 69 16.68 8.65 -8.92
C GLU A 69 16.27 7.23 -8.52
N ALA A 70 17.24 6.37 -8.22
CA ALA A 70 16.99 5.04 -7.69
C ALA A 70 17.86 4.73 -6.46
N ALA A 71 17.21 4.30 -5.38
CA ALA A 71 17.89 3.74 -4.20
C ALA A 71 17.29 2.37 -3.87
N LEU A 72 18.13 1.34 -3.78
CA LEU A 72 17.77 0.02 -3.26
C LEU A 72 18.48 -0.17 -1.92
N VAL A 73 17.69 -0.39 -0.87
CA VAL A 73 18.18 -0.58 0.49
C VAL A 73 17.73 -1.94 1.00
N GLY A 74 18.69 -2.80 1.33
CA GLY A 74 18.45 -4.12 1.91
C GLY A 74 18.94 -4.19 3.35
N CYS A 75 18.16 -4.79 4.25
CA CYS A 75 18.52 -5.09 5.63
C CYS A 75 18.95 -3.83 6.41
N ALA A 76 18.02 -2.93 6.72
CA ALA A 76 18.35 -1.69 7.44
C ALA A 76 17.41 -1.38 8.60
N ARG A 77 17.93 -0.90 9.74
CA ARG A 77 17.05 -0.49 10.84
C ARG A 77 16.19 0.71 10.45
N ALA A 78 16.80 1.76 9.88
CA ALA A 78 16.08 2.96 9.49
C ALA A 78 16.45 3.44 8.09
N VAL A 79 15.44 3.67 7.25
CA VAL A 79 15.59 4.20 5.89
C VAL A 79 14.78 5.48 5.71
N PRO A 80 15.31 6.64 6.14
CA PRO A 80 14.67 7.92 5.87
C PRO A 80 14.94 8.37 4.42
N VAL A 81 13.88 8.56 3.64
CA VAL A 81 13.94 9.00 2.23
C VAL A 81 13.34 10.40 2.12
N CYS A 82 14.17 11.36 1.71
CA CYS A 82 13.84 12.75 1.50
C CYS A 82 13.96 13.13 0.00
N GLY A 83 12.94 12.76 -0.77
CA GLY A 83 12.93 12.96 -2.22
C GLY A 83 13.67 11.84 -2.95
N ALA A 84 12.94 11.01 -3.69
CA ALA A 84 13.50 10.06 -4.63
C ALA A 84 12.54 9.84 -5.80
N GLU A 85 13.01 9.43 -6.97
CA GLU A 85 12.08 8.90 -7.97
C GLU A 85 11.63 7.51 -7.55
N ALA A 86 12.56 6.61 -7.26
CA ALA A 86 12.28 5.28 -6.74
C ALA A 86 13.12 4.96 -5.50
N ALA A 87 12.46 4.52 -4.43
CA ALA A 87 13.11 4.06 -3.21
C ALA A 87 12.59 2.66 -2.84
N TRP A 88 13.40 1.66 -3.12
CA TRP A 88 13.12 0.26 -2.79
C TRP A 88 13.75 -0.08 -1.45
N VAL A 89 12.95 -0.60 -0.53
CA VAL A 89 13.41 -1.00 0.80
C VAL A 89 13.01 -2.44 1.04
N CYS A 90 13.95 -3.29 1.43
CA CYS A 90 13.65 -4.67 1.78
C CYS A 90 14.34 -5.08 3.08
N GLY A 91 13.57 -5.64 4.02
CA GLY A 91 14.07 -6.01 5.35
C GLY A 91 14.42 -4.78 6.19
N ALA A 92 13.44 -4.05 6.71
CA ALA A 92 13.72 -2.88 7.54
C ALA A 92 12.85 -2.75 8.80
N GLU A 93 13.42 -2.33 9.93
CA GLU A 93 12.58 -2.00 11.11
C GLU A 93 11.70 -0.78 10.77
N ALA A 94 12.27 0.25 10.14
CA ALA A 94 11.53 1.46 9.77
C ALA A 94 11.90 2.02 8.37
N ALA A 95 10.91 2.20 7.51
CA ALA A 95 11.01 2.92 6.24
C ALA A 95 10.23 4.25 6.30
N LEU A 96 10.93 5.39 6.31
CA LEU A 96 10.33 6.72 6.49
C LEU A 96 10.46 7.56 5.21
N VAL A 97 9.43 7.59 4.37
CA VAL A 97 9.46 8.30 3.08
C VAL A 97 8.71 9.62 3.14
N GLY A 98 9.46 10.72 3.07
CA GLY A 98 8.93 12.08 3.03
C GLY A 98 8.28 12.43 1.68
N CYS A 99 8.92 12.06 0.57
CA CYS A 99 8.40 12.20 -0.78
C CYS A 99 9.14 11.28 -1.76
N ALA A 100 8.41 10.55 -2.60
CA ALA A 100 8.97 9.81 -3.72
C ALA A 100 7.95 9.60 -4.86
N GLN A 101 8.37 9.22 -6.07
CA GLN A 101 7.41 8.76 -7.09
C GLN A 101 6.95 7.33 -6.79
N ALA A 102 7.89 6.40 -6.59
CA ALA A 102 7.62 5.00 -6.29
C ALA A 102 8.30 4.58 -4.97
N VAL A 103 7.53 3.90 -4.12
CA VAL A 103 8.00 3.39 -2.81
C VAL A 103 7.60 1.92 -2.65
N PRO A 104 8.35 1.00 -3.24
CA PRO A 104 8.22 -0.43 -2.95
C PRO A 104 8.98 -0.81 -1.66
N VAL A 105 8.25 -1.36 -0.71
CA VAL A 105 8.77 -1.84 0.58
C VAL A 105 8.38 -3.29 0.78
N CYS A 106 9.35 -4.15 1.12
CA CYS A 106 9.15 -5.56 1.36
C CYS A 106 9.74 -6.01 2.70
N GLY A 107 8.95 -6.61 3.59
CA GLY A 107 9.43 -7.08 4.89
C GLY A 107 9.89 -5.93 5.79
N ALA A 108 8.97 -5.14 6.33
CA ALA A 108 9.31 -4.06 7.25
C ALA A 108 8.38 -3.96 8.45
N GLU A 109 8.88 -3.74 9.66
CA GLU A 109 8.00 -3.58 10.83
C GLU A 109 7.11 -2.34 10.64
N ALA A 110 7.71 -1.17 10.35
CA ALA A 110 6.98 0.07 10.15
C ALA A 110 7.30 0.77 8.82
N VAL A 111 6.26 1.17 8.09
CA VAL A 111 6.37 1.96 6.85
C VAL A 111 5.57 3.24 6.97
N TRP A 112 6.21 4.39 6.77
CA TRP A 112 5.58 5.70 6.79
C TRP A 112 5.83 6.45 5.50
N VAL A 113 4.81 6.59 4.66
CA VAL A 113 4.85 7.33 3.40
C VAL A 113 4.03 8.61 3.53
N ARG A 114 4.72 9.75 3.61
CA ARG A 114 4.07 11.05 3.74
C ARG A 114 3.44 11.53 2.42
N ARG A 115 4.12 11.29 1.29
CA ARG A 115 3.68 11.62 -0.08
C ARG A 115 4.32 10.65 -1.09
N ALA A 116 3.53 10.01 -1.93
CA ALA A 116 4.04 9.26 -3.08
C ALA A 116 3.13 9.36 -4.32
N ARG A 117 3.63 9.02 -5.52
CA ARG A 117 2.72 8.69 -6.63
C ARG A 117 2.19 7.28 -6.43
N ALA A 118 3.07 6.31 -6.19
CA ALA A 118 2.73 4.93 -5.87
C ALA A 118 3.51 4.46 -4.63
N ALA A 119 2.80 3.92 -3.64
CA ALA A 119 3.38 3.19 -2.52
C ALA A 119 2.94 1.73 -2.60
N TRP A 120 3.89 0.81 -2.48
CA TRP A 120 3.68 -0.63 -2.47
C TRP A 120 4.31 -1.19 -1.22
N VAL A 121 3.53 -1.79 -0.34
CA VAL A 121 4.02 -2.36 0.91
C VAL A 121 3.61 -3.83 0.96
N CYS A 122 4.58 -4.71 1.15
CA CYS A 122 4.35 -6.15 1.27
C CYS A 122 5.02 -6.69 2.53
N GLY A 123 4.27 -7.38 3.40
CA GLY A 123 4.81 -7.95 4.63
C GLY A 123 5.26 -6.87 5.61
N ALA A 124 4.31 -6.20 6.26
CA ALA A 124 4.62 -5.18 7.26
C ALA A 124 3.71 -5.21 8.47
N GLU A 125 4.22 -4.99 9.68
CA GLU A 125 3.32 -4.87 10.86
C GLU A 125 2.45 -3.62 10.69
N ALA A 126 3.05 -2.47 10.37
CA ALA A 126 2.31 -1.21 10.18
C ALA A 126 2.68 -0.48 8.87
N ALA A 127 1.67 -0.19 8.05
CA ALA A 127 1.79 0.59 6.82
C ALA A 127 0.96 1.88 6.87
N TRP A 128 1.61 3.04 6.97
CA TRP A 128 0.98 4.37 6.99
C TRP A 128 1.25 5.14 5.70
N VAL A 129 0.22 5.38 4.88
CA VAL A 129 0.30 6.18 3.66
C VAL A 129 -0.58 7.42 3.77
N ARG A 130 0.02 8.58 4.01
CA ARG A 130 -0.74 9.81 4.24
C ARG A 130 -1.37 10.38 2.96
N ARG A 131 -0.62 10.40 1.85
CA ARG A 131 -1.08 10.89 0.54
C ARG A 131 -0.41 10.10 -0.59
N ALA A 132 -1.19 9.45 -1.44
CA ALA A 132 -0.70 8.80 -2.65
C ALA A 132 -1.64 8.95 -3.85
N ARG A 133 -1.21 8.66 -5.08
CA ARG A 133 -2.18 8.33 -6.14
C ARG A 133 -2.64 6.89 -5.96
N ALA A 134 -1.70 5.96 -5.77
CA ALA A 134 -2.00 4.56 -5.46
C ALA A 134 -1.25 4.11 -4.19
N ALA A 135 -1.94 3.40 -3.30
CA ALA A 135 -1.38 2.81 -2.08
C ALA A 135 -1.76 1.32 -2.05
N TRP A 136 -0.82 0.45 -2.43
CA TRP A 136 -0.97 -0.99 -2.42
C TRP A 136 -0.37 -1.55 -1.13
N VAL A 137 -1.14 -2.35 -0.40
CA VAL A 137 -0.67 -3.03 0.82
C VAL A 137 -1.04 -4.50 0.73
N CYS A 138 -0.09 -5.40 0.99
CA CYS A 138 -0.38 -6.83 1.07
C CYS A 138 0.33 -7.47 2.27
N GLY A 139 -0.39 -8.26 3.06
CA GLY A 139 0.16 -8.91 4.25
C GLY A 139 0.61 -7.89 5.29
N ALA A 140 -0.33 -7.26 5.98
CA ALA A 140 -0.01 -6.32 7.05
C ALA A 140 -0.93 -6.41 8.26
N GLU A 141 -0.41 -6.25 9.49
CA GLU A 141 -1.31 -6.20 10.66
C GLU A 141 -2.17 -4.93 10.59
N ALA A 142 -1.57 -3.77 10.30
CA ALA A 142 -2.28 -2.50 10.20
C ALA A 142 -1.96 -1.72 8.92
N ALA A 143 -2.99 -1.39 8.12
CA ALA A 143 -2.88 -0.54 6.94
C ALA A 143 -3.69 0.76 7.10
N LEU A 144 -3.01 1.91 7.16
CA LEU A 144 -3.63 3.23 7.32
C LEU A 144 -3.37 4.13 6.12
N VAL A 145 -4.44 4.47 5.38
CA VAL A 145 -4.37 5.35 4.21
C VAL A 145 -5.19 6.63 4.41
N GLY A 146 -4.48 7.76 4.44
CA GLY A 146 -5.07 9.06 4.71
C GLY A 146 -5.85 9.67 3.54
N CYS A 147 -5.26 9.65 2.35
CA CYS A 147 -5.84 10.11 1.09
C CYS A 147 -5.19 9.38 -0.09
N ALA A 148 -5.97 8.72 -0.95
CA ALA A 148 -5.46 8.18 -2.20
C ALA A 148 -6.49 8.19 -3.33
N GLN A 149 -6.07 7.93 -4.57
CA GLN A 149 -7.04 7.64 -5.64
C GLN A 149 -7.42 6.16 -5.61
N ALA A 150 -6.45 5.26 -5.51
CA ALA A 150 -6.66 3.82 -5.39
C ALA A 150 -6.00 3.26 -4.12
N VAL A 151 -6.73 2.42 -3.39
CA VAL A 151 -6.26 1.72 -2.18
C VAL A 151 -6.61 0.24 -2.25
N PRO A 152 -5.84 -0.58 -2.98
CA PRO A 152 -5.92 -2.03 -2.91
C PRO A 152 -5.16 -2.57 -1.68
N VAL A 153 -5.86 -3.38 -0.89
CA VAL A 153 -5.32 -4.08 0.29
C VAL A 153 -5.69 -5.56 0.23
N CYS A 154 -4.70 -6.44 0.40
CA CYS A 154 -4.88 -7.88 0.49
C CYS A 154 -4.27 -8.45 1.76
N GLY A 155 -5.05 -9.19 2.56
CA GLY A 155 -4.53 -9.86 3.75
C GLY A 155 -4.04 -8.87 4.81
N ALA A 156 -4.95 -8.30 5.59
CA ALA A 156 -4.58 -7.44 6.70
C ALA A 156 -5.47 -7.59 7.93
N GLU A 157 -4.97 -7.48 9.14
CA GLU A 157 -5.85 -7.55 10.33
C GLU A 157 -6.76 -6.32 10.38
N ALA A 158 -6.18 -5.11 10.26
CA ALA A 158 -6.91 -3.86 10.32
C ALA A 158 -6.60 -2.93 9.14
N VAL A 159 -7.65 -2.40 8.50
CA VAL A 159 -7.53 -1.45 7.37
C VAL A 159 -8.32 -0.17 7.63
N TRP A 160 -7.66 0.98 7.60
CA TRP A 160 -8.28 2.30 7.72
C TRP A 160 -8.04 3.17 6.49
N VAL A 161 -9.09 3.47 5.74
CA VAL A 161 -9.05 4.36 4.58
C VAL A 161 -9.90 5.60 4.85
N ARG A 162 -9.26 6.78 4.95
CA ARG A 162 -9.95 8.01 5.37
C ARG A 162 -10.59 8.79 4.22
N ARG A 163 -9.99 8.75 3.02
CA ARG A 163 -10.49 9.35 1.76
C ARG A 163 -9.91 8.61 0.57
N ALA A 164 -10.76 8.10 -0.33
CA ALA A 164 -10.32 7.45 -1.55
C ALA A 164 -11.24 7.76 -2.75
N ARG A 165 -10.75 7.62 -3.98
CA ARG A 165 -11.69 7.42 -5.10
C ARG A 165 -12.18 5.98 -5.10
N ALA A 166 -11.26 5.02 -5.02
CA ALA A 166 -11.57 3.61 -4.89
C ALA A 166 -10.75 2.98 -3.77
N ALA A 167 -11.42 2.28 -2.85
CA ALA A 167 -10.82 1.39 -1.87
C ALA A 167 -11.25 -0.04 -2.19
N TRP A 168 -10.30 -0.96 -2.24
CA TRP A 168 -10.50 -2.37 -2.50
C TRP A 168 -9.81 -3.15 -1.41
N VAL A 169 -10.56 -3.87 -0.59
CA VAL A 169 -10.02 -4.64 0.52
C VAL A 169 -10.48 -6.08 0.40
N CYS A 170 -9.54 -7.01 0.41
CA CYS A 170 -9.81 -8.44 0.36
C CYS A 170 -9.08 -9.17 1.48
N GLY A 171 -9.80 -9.95 2.28
CA GLY A 171 -9.23 -10.72 3.38
C GLY A 171 -8.72 -9.81 4.49
N ALA A 172 -9.63 -9.32 5.34
CA ALA A 172 -9.23 -8.53 6.50
C ALA A 172 -10.13 -8.75 7.71
N GLU A 173 -9.61 -8.74 8.94
CA GLU A 173 -10.51 -8.87 10.10
C GLU A 173 -11.40 -7.63 10.22
N ALA A 174 -10.83 -6.44 10.10
CA ALA A 174 -11.55 -5.20 10.34
C ALA A 174 -11.23 -4.12 9.31
N VAL A 175 -12.28 -3.53 8.70
CA VAL A 175 -12.14 -2.56 7.62
C VAL A 175 -12.96 -1.29 7.89
N TRP A 176 -12.31 -0.14 7.96
CA TRP A 176 -12.95 1.17 8.09
C TRP A 176 -12.66 2.04 6.86
N VAL A 177 -13.70 2.30 6.07
CA VAL A 177 -13.62 3.23 4.94
C VAL A 177 -14.49 4.45 5.21
N ARG A 178 -13.88 5.63 5.12
CA ARG A 178 -14.56 6.92 5.23
C ARG A 178 -14.39 7.69 3.92
N ARG A 179 -15.48 8.30 3.42
CA ARG A 179 -15.46 9.21 2.25
C ARG A 179 -14.74 8.60 1.03
N ALA A 180 -15.34 7.56 0.45
CA ALA A 180 -14.89 6.98 -0.81
C ALA A 180 -15.87 7.29 -1.95
N ARG A 181 -15.46 7.22 -3.23
CA ARG A 181 -16.48 7.05 -4.29
C ARG A 181 -16.92 5.60 -4.32
N ALA A 182 -15.97 4.67 -4.41
CA ALA A 182 -16.24 3.24 -4.31
C ALA A 182 -15.46 2.61 -3.15
N ALA A 183 -16.14 1.79 -2.35
CA ALA A 183 -15.56 1.02 -1.25
C ALA A 183 -15.95 -0.46 -1.41
N TRP A 184 -15.05 -1.25 -2.01
CA TRP A 184 -15.21 -2.67 -2.22
C TRP A 184 -14.54 -3.43 -1.09
N VAL A 185 -15.30 -4.26 -0.38
CA VAL A 185 -14.79 -5.11 0.71
C VAL A 185 -15.23 -6.55 0.48
N CYS A 186 -14.29 -7.48 0.49
CA CYS A 186 -14.55 -8.91 0.31
C CYS A 186 -13.84 -9.72 1.40
N GLY A 187 -14.56 -10.62 2.09
CA GLY A 187 -13.96 -11.50 3.08
C GLY A 187 -13.45 -10.73 4.30
N ALA A 188 -14.36 -10.16 5.09
CA ALA A 188 -13.98 -9.45 6.30
C ALA A 188 -14.86 -9.74 7.51
N GLU A 189 -14.29 -9.94 8.70
CA GLU A 189 -15.12 -10.16 9.91
C GLU A 189 -16.00 -8.95 10.19
N ALA A 190 -15.47 -7.74 10.03
CA ALA A 190 -16.21 -6.50 10.20
C ALA A 190 -15.83 -5.42 9.19
N ALA A 191 -16.85 -4.84 8.53
CA ALA A 191 -16.69 -3.77 7.56
C ALA A 191 -17.56 -2.55 7.90
N TRP A 192 -16.93 -1.39 8.08
CA TRP A 192 -17.58 -0.10 8.29
C TRP A 192 -17.31 0.84 7.12
N VAL A 193 -18.35 1.16 6.36
CA VAL A 193 -18.30 2.13 5.26
C VAL A 193 -19.14 3.36 5.60
N TRP A 194 -18.49 4.51 5.72
CA TRP A 194 -19.15 5.79 5.99
C TRP A 194 -18.89 6.79 4.87
N GLY A 195 -19.94 7.13 4.12
CA GLY A 195 -19.86 8.14 3.06
C GLY A 195 -19.27 7.54 1.80
N ALA A 196 -20.10 6.92 0.97
CA ALA A 196 -19.68 6.31 -0.28
C ALA A 196 -20.68 6.60 -1.42
N GLU A 197 -20.23 6.66 -2.67
CA GLU A 197 -21.17 6.59 -3.80
C GLU A 197 -21.61 5.12 -3.99
N ALA A 198 -20.67 4.18 -3.93
CA ALA A 198 -20.93 2.75 -3.95
C ALA A 198 -20.18 2.03 -2.81
N ALA A 199 -20.89 1.18 -2.08
CA ALA A 199 -20.37 0.36 -0.99
C ALA A 199 -20.73 -1.13 -1.16
N PRO A 200 -20.12 -1.82 -2.14
CA PRO A 200 -20.21 -3.26 -2.25
C PRO A 200 -19.39 -3.98 -1.17
N VAL A 201 -20.06 -4.81 -0.37
CA VAL A 201 -19.47 -5.65 0.68
C VAL A 201 -19.94 -7.09 0.48
N CYS A 202 -19.02 -8.06 0.43
CA CYS A 202 -19.37 -9.46 0.31
C CYS A 202 -18.57 -10.37 1.25
N GLY A 203 -19.23 -11.42 1.77
CA GLY A 203 -18.58 -12.42 2.62
C GLY A 203 -18.08 -11.81 3.93
N ALA A 204 -18.90 -11.01 4.59
CA ALA A 204 -18.52 -10.32 5.81
C ALA A 204 -19.23 -10.87 7.05
N GLY A 205 -18.58 -10.96 8.21
CA GLY A 205 -19.27 -11.26 9.47
C GLY A 205 -20.33 -10.19 9.74
N ALA A 206 -19.93 -8.93 9.69
CA ALA A 206 -20.85 -7.80 9.77
C ALA A 206 -20.46 -6.63 8.86
N ALA A 207 -21.47 -5.99 8.26
CA ALA A 207 -21.30 -4.93 7.26
C ALA A 207 -22.15 -3.70 7.62
N TRP A 208 -21.53 -2.70 8.23
CA TRP A 208 -22.13 -1.42 8.54
C TRP A 208 -21.94 -0.42 7.41
N VAL A 209 -23.02 0.00 6.77
CA VAL A 209 -22.99 1.02 5.72
C VAL A 209 -23.80 2.24 6.15
N ARG A 210 -23.17 3.42 6.11
CA ARG A 210 -23.82 4.70 6.46
C ARG A 210 -23.58 5.75 5.41
N ARG A 211 -24.64 6.47 5.03
CA ARG A 211 -24.57 7.59 4.08
C ARG A 211 -23.95 7.17 2.75
N ALA A 212 -24.52 6.16 2.09
CA ALA A 212 -24.07 5.69 0.79
C ALA A 212 -25.11 5.99 -0.30
N ARG A 213 -24.73 6.29 -1.55
CA ARG A 213 -25.75 6.30 -2.62
C ARG A 213 -26.24 4.89 -2.92
N ALA A 214 -25.33 3.94 -3.11
CA ALA A 214 -25.64 2.53 -3.26
C ALA A 214 -24.90 1.69 -2.21
N ALA A 215 -25.65 0.94 -1.40
CA ALA A 215 -25.13 -0.09 -0.50
C ALA A 215 -25.49 -1.47 -1.06
N LEU A 216 -24.49 -2.28 -1.40
CA LEU A 216 -24.71 -3.64 -1.93
C LEU A 216 -24.02 -4.62 -0.99
N VAL A 217 -24.79 -5.39 -0.23
CA VAL A 217 -24.24 -6.32 0.76
C VAL A 217 -24.68 -7.74 0.44
N GLY A 218 -23.74 -8.65 0.27
CA GLY A 218 -23.99 -10.05 -0.02
C GLY A 218 -23.30 -10.99 0.96
N CYS A 219 -23.95 -12.08 1.34
CA CYS A 219 -23.36 -13.14 2.16
C CYS A 219 -22.74 -12.58 3.45
N ALA A 220 -23.54 -11.94 4.30
CA ALA A 220 -23.05 -11.37 5.56
C ALA A 220 -23.96 -11.67 6.75
N GLN A 221 -23.42 -11.91 7.95
CA GLN A 221 -24.28 -12.31 9.08
C GLN A 221 -25.15 -11.13 9.55
N ALA A 222 -24.54 -9.95 9.78
CA ALA A 222 -25.27 -8.76 10.22
C ALA A 222 -25.07 -7.57 9.28
N VAL A 223 -26.18 -6.96 8.82
CA VAL A 223 -26.16 -5.89 7.82
C VAL A 223 -26.98 -4.67 8.23
N PRO A 224 -26.40 -3.75 9.03
CA PRO A 224 -27.00 -2.46 9.31
C PRO A 224 -26.64 -1.41 8.24
N VAL A 225 -27.66 -0.95 7.50
CA VAL A 225 -27.59 0.13 6.52
C VAL A 225 -28.39 1.33 6.99
N ARG A 226 -27.77 2.52 7.03
CA ARG A 226 -28.45 3.77 7.42
C ARG A 226 -28.24 4.92 6.46
N GLY A 227 -29.31 5.58 6.03
CA GLY A 227 -29.27 6.82 5.25
C GLY A 227 -28.66 6.62 3.86
N ALA A 228 -29.03 5.54 3.17
CA ALA A 228 -28.59 5.26 1.81
C ALA A 228 -29.67 5.62 0.78
N GLU A 229 -29.33 5.99 -0.45
CA GLU A 229 -30.36 6.20 -1.50
C GLU A 229 -30.92 4.85 -1.96
N ALA A 230 -30.05 3.87 -2.22
CA ALA A 230 -30.41 2.50 -2.55
C ALA A 230 -29.64 1.49 -1.69
N ALA A 231 -30.32 0.45 -1.24
CA ALA A 231 -29.72 -0.68 -0.53
C ALA A 231 -30.21 -2.02 -1.11
N SER A 232 -29.26 -2.90 -1.44
CA SER A 232 -29.53 -4.29 -1.76
C SER A 232 -28.80 -5.20 -0.78
N VAL A 233 -29.53 -6.07 -0.10
CA VAL A 233 -28.99 -7.07 0.82
C VAL A 233 -29.38 -8.47 0.35
N CYS A 234 -28.40 -9.35 0.15
CA CYS A 234 -28.65 -10.75 -0.21
C CYS A 234 -27.91 -11.74 0.70
N GLY A 235 -28.58 -12.82 1.09
CA GLY A 235 -27.95 -13.93 1.82
C GLY A 235 -27.43 -13.54 3.20
N ALA A 236 -28.23 -12.82 3.99
CA ALA A 236 -27.83 -12.36 5.34
C ALA A 236 -28.61 -13.05 6.46
N GLU A 237 -28.04 -13.16 7.66
CA GLU A 237 -28.81 -13.66 8.81
C GLU A 237 -29.73 -12.57 9.35
N ALA A 238 -29.19 -11.39 9.58
CA ALA A 238 -29.92 -10.23 10.06
C ALA A 238 -29.61 -8.99 9.21
N ALA A 239 -30.64 -8.30 8.75
CA ALA A 239 -30.51 -7.01 8.07
C ALA A 239 -31.37 -5.95 8.76
N SER A 240 -30.79 -4.78 9.00
CA SER A 240 -31.54 -3.60 9.44
C SER A 240 -31.26 -2.45 8.49
N VAL A 241 -32.30 -1.92 7.85
CA VAL A 241 -32.18 -0.85 6.87
C VAL A 241 -33.04 0.32 7.35
N CYS A 242 -32.45 1.50 7.54
CA CYS A 242 -33.21 2.67 7.96
C CYS A 242 -32.89 3.94 7.15
N GLY A 243 -33.93 4.72 6.85
CA GLY A 243 -33.82 5.93 6.03
C GLY A 243 -33.24 5.65 4.65
N VAL A 244 -33.78 4.64 3.96
CA VAL A 244 -33.39 4.27 2.59
C VAL A 244 -34.56 4.40 1.63
N ASP A 245 -34.30 4.89 0.42
CA ASP A 245 -35.34 5.22 -0.56
C ASP A 245 -35.76 3.98 -1.35
N ILE A 246 -34.76 3.19 -1.77
CA ILE A 246 -34.97 1.96 -2.54
C ILE A 246 -34.30 0.80 -1.80
N THR A 247 -35.08 -0.21 -1.42
CA THR A 247 -34.58 -1.38 -0.69
C THR A 247 -34.93 -2.68 -1.41
N SER A 248 -33.93 -3.54 -1.61
CA SER A 248 -34.11 -4.93 -2.05
C SER A 248 -33.47 -5.86 -1.02
N VAL A 249 -34.25 -6.75 -0.41
CA VAL A 249 -33.77 -7.72 0.58
C VAL A 249 -34.15 -9.11 0.10
N ARG A 250 -33.17 -10.00 -0.11
CA ARG A 250 -33.38 -11.37 -0.62
C ARG A 250 -32.63 -12.40 0.21
N GLY A 251 -33.27 -13.50 0.55
CA GLY A 251 -32.62 -14.58 1.31
C GLY A 251 -32.06 -14.10 2.66
N VAL A 252 -32.85 -13.31 3.40
CA VAL A 252 -32.49 -12.83 4.74
C VAL A 252 -33.39 -13.49 5.79
N LYS A 253 -32.81 -14.04 6.87
CA LYS A 253 -33.59 -14.73 7.93
C LYS A 253 -34.39 -13.74 8.78
N ALA A 254 -33.80 -12.61 9.17
CA ALA A 254 -34.45 -11.55 9.93
C ALA A 254 -34.19 -10.18 9.28
N ALA A 255 -35.25 -9.47 8.89
CA ALA A 255 -35.14 -8.16 8.27
C ALA A 255 -36.00 -7.12 8.99
N ALA A 256 -35.41 -5.95 9.28
CA ALA A 256 -36.12 -4.78 9.76
C ALA A 256 -35.86 -3.61 8.81
N SER A 257 -36.92 -3.02 8.26
CA SER A 257 -36.86 -1.83 7.41
C SER A 257 -37.64 -0.69 8.07
N PHE A 258 -36.95 0.40 8.36
CA PHE A 258 -37.57 1.61 8.89
C PHE A 258 -37.53 2.68 7.81
N GLY A 259 -38.71 3.22 7.49
CA GLY A 259 -38.89 4.30 6.53
C GLY A 259 -38.15 5.58 6.94
N ARG A 260 -38.27 6.61 6.11
CA ARG A 260 -37.85 7.97 6.47
C ARG A 260 -38.80 8.59 7.49
#